data_AF-A0A843CEX6-F1
#
_entry.id   AF-A0A843CEX6-F1
#
_cell.length_a   1.000
_cell.length_b   1.000
_cell.length_c   1.000
_cell.angle_alpha   90.00
_cell.angle_beta   90.00
_cell.angle_gamma   90.00
#
_symmetry.space_group_name_H-M   'P 1'
#
loop_
_entity.id
_entity.type
_entity.pdbx_description
1 polymer ?
#
loop_
_entity_poly.entity_id
_entity_poly.type
_entity_poly.pdbx_seq_one_letter_code
_entity_poly.pdbx_strand_id
1 'polypeptide(L)'
;MPDEKEKPVYMGDSKASSAEQERILNSGGIEITSTDELMEFARMAEKRHAEFTQSIQQHMNQERAQRIRHLRCQDDLSWRELAEVTYREWGTDADWYPINNQLAGVALCEVAAQLLGEDVHKYPWVAEQ
;
A
#
# COMPACT_ATOMS: atom_id res chain seq x y z
N MET A 1 -16.94 -18.19 -36.87
CA MET A 1 -17.07 -16.89 -36.17
C MET A 1 -16.02 -16.92 -35.07
N PRO A 2 -14.86 -16.28 -35.23
CA PRO A 2 -13.85 -16.28 -34.17
C PRO A 2 -14.30 -15.31 -33.07
N ASP A 3 -14.28 -15.77 -31.82
CA ASP A 3 -14.50 -15.00 -30.60
C ASP A 3 -13.67 -13.72 -30.60
N GLU A 4 -14.34 -12.57 -30.56
CA GLU A 4 -13.73 -11.30 -30.18
C GLU A 4 -13.36 -11.38 -28.71
N LYS A 5 -12.15 -11.86 -28.42
CA LYS A 5 -11.55 -11.75 -27.08
C LYS A 5 -11.45 -10.27 -26.73
N GLU A 6 -12.24 -9.84 -25.74
CA GLU A 6 -12.21 -8.50 -25.20
C GLU A 6 -10.78 -8.12 -24.82
N LYS A 7 -10.34 -6.96 -25.29
CA LYS A 7 -8.96 -6.50 -25.10
C LYS A 7 -8.76 -6.06 -23.65
N PRO A 8 -7.62 -6.39 -23.03
CA PRO A 8 -7.32 -6.00 -21.65
C PRO A 8 -7.29 -4.47 -21.52
N VAL A 9 -7.84 -3.97 -20.41
CA VAL A 9 -7.84 -2.54 -20.08
C VAL A 9 -6.47 -2.16 -19.54
N TYR A 10 -5.67 -1.47 -20.36
CA TYR A 10 -4.35 -0.95 -19.96
C TYR A 10 -4.46 0.54 -19.60
N MET A 11 -4.37 0.89 -18.32
CA MET A 11 -4.13 2.27 -17.86
C MET A 11 -2.69 2.40 -17.36
N GLY A 12 -1.77 2.58 -18.28
CA GLY A 12 -0.36 2.91 -18.04
C GLY A 12 0.22 3.60 -19.27
N ASP A 13 1.14 4.55 -19.07
CA ASP A 13 1.79 5.27 -20.16
C ASP A 13 2.42 4.27 -21.16
N SER A 14 2.09 4.47 -22.44
CA SER A 14 2.22 3.50 -23.53
C SER A 14 3.67 3.25 -23.98
N LYS A 15 4.52 2.65 -23.12
CA LYS A 15 5.93 2.35 -23.46
C LYS A 15 6.46 0.98 -23.00
N ALA A 16 5.64 0.07 -22.51
CA ALA A 16 6.11 -1.29 -22.21
C ALA A 16 6.41 -2.03 -23.52
N SER A 17 7.64 -2.52 -23.70
CA SER A 17 8.01 -3.31 -24.88
C SER A 17 7.29 -4.66 -24.88
N SER A 18 7.09 -5.27 -26.05
CA SER A 18 6.41 -6.58 -26.15
C SER A 18 7.06 -7.67 -25.29
N ALA A 19 8.38 -7.62 -25.09
CA ALA A 19 9.09 -8.55 -24.20
C ALA A 19 8.85 -8.29 -22.70
N GLU A 20 8.47 -7.07 -22.33
CA GLU A 20 8.11 -6.68 -20.96
C GLU A 20 6.66 -7.06 -20.66
N GLN A 21 5.77 -6.89 -21.63
CA GLN A 21 4.39 -7.39 -21.59
C GLN A 21 4.37 -8.92 -21.42
N GLU A 22 5.22 -9.64 -22.17
CA GLU A 22 5.31 -11.10 -22.11
C GLU A 22 5.89 -11.60 -20.77
N ARG A 23 6.79 -10.84 -20.13
CA ARG A 23 7.27 -11.15 -18.76
C ARG A 23 6.20 -10.90 -17.71
N ILE A 24 5.44 -9.81 -17.82
CA ILE A 24 4.35 -9.50 -16.89
C ILE A 24 3.28 -10.60 -16.97
N LEU A 25 2.88 -10.99 -18.19
CA LEU A 25 1.91 -12.07 -18.42
C LEU A 25 2.40 -13.44 -17.91
N ASN A 26 3.67 -13.77 -18.09
CA ASN A 26 4.24 -15.06 -17.65
C ASN A 26 4.64 -15.09 -16.17
N SER A 27 4.49 -13.99 -15.43
CA SER A 27 4.90 -13.92 -14.01
C SER A 27 3.85 -14.41 -13.02
N GLY A 28 2.73 -14.97 -13.50
CA GLY A 28 1.63 -15.44 -12.67
C GLY A 28 0.73 -14.32 -12.14
N GLY A 29 0.74 -13.16 -12.81
CA GLY A 29 -0.17 -12.06 -12.53
C GLY A 29 -1.62 -12.42 -12.86
N ILE A 30 -2.56 -11.78 -12.17
CA ILE A 30 -3.98 -11.84 -12.52
C ILE A 30 -4.19 -10.86 -13.68
N GLU A 31 -4.66 -11.37 -14.82
CA GLU A 31 -5.09 -10.53 -15.94
C GLU A 31 -6.46 -9.95 -15.62
N ILE A 32 -6.55 -8.63 -15.45
CA ILE A 32 -7.82 -7.94 -15.22
C ILE A 32 -8.47 -7.70 -16.58
N THR A 33 -9.54 -8.42 -16.87
CA THR A 33 -10.18 -8.38 -18.19
C THR A 33 -11.39 -7.44 -18.24
N SER A 34 -11.84 -6.91 -17.10
CA SER A 34 -13.00 -6.04 -17.04
C SER A 34 -12.91 -4.95 -15.97
N THR A 35 -13.68 -3.88 -16.16
CA THR A 35 -13.84 -2.83 -15.16
C THR A 35 -14.47 -3.37 -13.87
N ASP A 36 -15.40 -4.32 -13.95
CA ASP A 36 -16.06 -4.90 -12.77
C ASP A 36 -15.07 -5.67 -11.90
N GLU A 37 -14.19 -6.43 -12.52
CA GLU A 37 -13.10 -7.14 -11.84
C GLU A 37 -12.10 -6.17 -11.19
N LEU A 38 -11.74 -5.08 -11.89
CA LEU A 38 -10.90 -4.03 -11.32
C LEU A 38 -11.56 -3.39 -10.08
N MET A 39 -12.85 -3.09 -10.17
CA MET A 39 -13.61 -2.51 -9.06
C MET A 39 -13.69 -3.47 -7.87
N GLU A 40 -13.77 -4.78 -8.12
CA GLU A 40 -13.75 -5.78 -7.06
C GLU A 40 -12.39 -5.82 -6.34
N PHE A 41 -11.28 -5.81 -7.09
CA PHE A 41 -9.95 -5.69 -6.49
C PHE A 41 -9.78 -4.41 -5.69
N ALA A 42 -10.30 -3.28 -6.18
CA ALA A 42 -10.30 -2.02 -5.44
C ALA A 42 -11.06 -2.13 -4.11
N ARG A 43 -12.27 -2.72 -4.10
CA ARG A 43 -13.03 -2.95 -2.87
C ARG A 43 -12.31 -3.88 -1.90
N MET A 44 -11.67 -4.94 -2.40
CA MET A 44 -10.87 -5.84 -1.57
C MET A 44 -9.68 -5.11 -0.94
N ALA A 45 -9.00 -4.26 -1.70
CA ALA A 45 -7.90 -3.44 -1.20
C ALA A 45 -8.37 -2.41 -0.16
N GLU A 46 -9.48 -1.71 -0.41
CA GLU A 46 -10.09 -0.77 0.55
C GLU A 46 -10.46 -1.47 1.85
N LYS A 47 -11.13 -2.61 1.77
CA LYS A 47 -11.49 -3.41 2.94
C LYS A 47 -10.25 -3.82 3.73
N ARG A 48 -9.23 -4.33 3.04
CA ARG A 48 -8.00 -4.79 3.70
C ARG A 48 -7.23 -3.64 4.33
N HIS A 49 -7.19 -2.49 3.67
CA HIS A 49 -6.61 -1.27 4.20
C HIS A 49 -7.34 -0.84 5.48
N ALA A 50 -8.68 -0.79 5.48
CA ALA A 50 -9.46 -0.44 6.67
C ALA A 50 -9.22 -1.38 7.85
N GLU A 51 -9.12 -2.69 7.61
CA GLU A 51 -8.76 -3.68 8.64
C GLU A 51 -7.38 -3.38 9.26
N PHE A 52 -6.39 -3.07 8.42
CA PHE A 52 -5.06 -2.69 8.91
C PHE A 52 -5.10 -1.38 9.69
N THR A 53 -5.76 -0.35 9.17
CA THR A 53 -5.91 0.93 9.86
C THR A 53 -6.50 0.74 11.25
N GLN A 54 -7.56 -0.06 11.37
CA GLN A 54 -8.20 -0.34 12.66
C GLN A 54 -7.26 -1.06 13.63
N SER A 55 -6.56 -2.10 13.18
CA SER A 55 -5.62 -2.86 14.02
C SER A 55 -4.43 -2.00 14.47
N ILE A 56 -3.81 -1.28 13.52
CA ILE A 56 -2.70 -0.37 13.77
C ILE A 56 -3.10 0.73 14.78
N GLN A 57 -4.30 1.30 14.65
CA GLN A 57 -4.80 2.32 15.57
C GLN A 57 -4.88 1.84 17.03
N GLN A 58 -5.20 0.57 17.27
CA GLN A 58 -5.29 0.02 18.64
C GLN A 58 -3.94 -0.02 19.36
N HIS A 59 -2.86 -0.12 18.59
CA HIS A 59 -1.50 -0.26 19.09
C HIS A 59 -0.66 1.01 18.87
N MET A 60 -1.18 2.02 18.17
CA MET A 60 -0.47 3.28 17.93
C MET A 60 -0.47 4.15 19.20
N ASN A 61 0.71 4.64 19.57
CA ASN A 61 0.91 5.65 20.59
C ASN A 61 1.85 6.75 20.07
N GLN A 62 2.08 7.80 20.86
CA GLN A 62 2.85 8.96 20.43
C GLN A 62 4.32 8.60 20.09
N GLU A 63 4.95 7.72 20.86
CA GLU A 63 6.32 7.25 20.59
C GLU A 63 6.40 6.48 19.27
N ARG A 64 5.46 5.54 19.06
CA ARG A 64 5.34 4.77 17.82
C ARG A 64 5.08 5.69 16.63
N ALA A 65 4.20 6.67 16.75
CA ALA A 65 3.92 7.62 15.67
C ALA A 65 5.16 8.45 15.31
N GLN A 66 5.92 8.94 16.31
CA GLN A 66 7.19 9.63 16.08
C GLN A 66 8.22 8.73 15.41
N ARG A 67 8.28 7.45 15.80
CA ARG A 67 9.16 6.45 15.18
C ARG A 67 8.80 6.21 13.72
N ILE A 68 7.52 6.02 13.41
CA ILE A 68 7.04 5.87 12.02
C ILE A 68 7.39 7.12 11.19
N ARG A 69 7.15 8.31 11.73
CA ARG A 69 7.50 9.56 11.06
C ARG A 69 8.99 9.67 10.80
N HIS A 70 9.84 9.28 11.75
CA HIS A 70 11.29 9.27 11.57
C HIS A 70 11.70 8.32 10.44
N LEU A 71 11.23 7.07 10.48
CA LEU A 71 11.50 6.07 9.46
C LEU A 71 11.05 6.54 8.06
N ARG A 72 9.88 7.18 7.96
CA ARG A 72 9.36 7.63 6.67
C ARG A 72 10.00 8.92 6.16
N CYS A 73 10.18 9.93 7.01
CA CYS A 73 10.57 11.28 6.59
C CYS A 73 12.08 11.56 6.72
N GLN A 74 12.80 10.80 7.56
CA GLN A 74 14.25 10.98 7.74
C GLN A 74 15.03 9.85 7.08
N ASP A 75 14.64 8.59 7.32
CA ASP A 75 15.30 7.42 6.71
C ASP A 75 14.77 7.11 5.30
N ASP A 76 13.72 7.81 4.85
CA ASP A 76 13.08 7.69 3.54
C ASP A 76 12.70 6.26 3.15
N LEU A 77 12.27 5.46 4.12
CA LEU A 77 11.83 4.09 3.85
C LEU A 77 10.60 4.07 2.95
N SER A 78 10.58 3.15 1.98
CA SER A 78 9.37 2.84 1.22
C SER A 78 8.29 2.25 2.14
N TRP A 79 7.03 2.26 1.71
CA TRP A 79 5.94 1.68 2.52
C TRP A 79 6.15 0.20 2.84
N ARG A 80 6.81 -0.55 1.94
CA ARG A 80 7.08 -1.97 2.15
C ARG A 80 8.17 -2.18 3.20
N GLU A 81 9.24 -1.40 3.13
CA GLU A 81 10.34 -1.44 4.11
C GLU A 81 9.86 -0.97 5.48
N LEU A 82 9.07 0.11 5.52
CA LEU A 82 8.43 0.59 6.73
C LEU A 82 7.58 -0.51 7.38
N ALA A 83 6.68 -1.14 6.62
CA ALA A 83 5.84 -2.23 7.13
C ALA A 83 6.67 -3.38 7.70
N GLU A 84 7.76 -3.77 7.04
CA GLU A 84 8.63 -4.85 7.49
C GLU A 84 9.38 -4.49 8.78
N VAL A 85 9.98 -3.30 8.84
CA VAL A 85 10.71 -2.82 10.01
C VAL A 85 9.75 -2.70 11.19
N THR A 86 8.58 -2.08 11.00
CA THR A 86 7.58 -1.92 12.04
C THR A 86 7.02 -3.26 12.51
N TYR A 87 6.79 -4.22 11.61
CA TYR A 87 6.33 -5.57 11.98
C TYR A 87 7.31 -6.23 12.96
N ARG A 88 8.62 -6.09 12.67
CA ARG A 88 9.68 -6.62 13.54
C ARG A 88 9.79 -5.87 14.87
N GLU A 89 9.63 -4.54 14.86
CA GLU A 89 9.69 -3.70 16.06
C GLU A 89 8.48 -3.91 16.98
N TRP A 90 7.28 -4.08 16.43
CA TRP A 90 6.03 -4.24 17.18
C TRP A 90 5.78 -5.68 17.63
N GLY A 91 6.37 -6.67 16.95
CA GLY A 91 6.28 -8.07 17.35
C GLY A 91 4.84 -8.57 17.35
N THR A 92 4.34 -8.99 18.51
CA THR A 92 2.98 -9.54 18.65
C THR A 92 1.86 -8.53 18.45
N ASP A 93 2.18 -7.22 18.50
CA ASP A 93 1.22 -6.14 18.21
C ASP A 93 1.02 -5.91 16.70
N ALA A 94 1.79 -6.60 15.84
CA ALA A 94 1.69 -6.50 14.40
C ALA A 94 1.01 -7.75 13.81
N ASP A 95 -0.16 -7.58 13.22
CA ASP A 95 -1.01 -8.67 12.71
C ASP A 95 -1.22 -8.66 11.19
N TRP A 96 -0.40 -7.89 10.45
CA TRP A 96 -0.45 -7.90 8.99
C TRP A 96 0.45 -8.97 8.37
N TYR A 97 -0.02 -9.50 7.24
CA TYR A 97 0.75 -10.41 6.40
C TYR A 97 0.54 -10.03 4.92
N PRO A 98 1.55 -10.17 4.04
CA PRO A 98 2.96 -10.44 4.36
C PRO A 98 3.60 -9.34 5.23
N ILE A 99 4.75 -9.62 5.86
CA ILE A 99 5.40 -8.66 6.78
C ILE A 99 5.69 -7.30 6.13
N ASN A 100 5.93 -7.29 4.82
CA ASN A 100 6.21 -6.11 4.00
C ASN A 100 4.98 -5.65 3.19
N ASN A 101 3.77 -5.85 3.73
CA ASN A 101 2.53 -5.49 3.06
C ASN A 101 2.45 -3.97 2.87
N GLN A 102 2.33 -3.54 1.61
CA GLN A 102 2.31 -2.12 1.24
C GLN A 102 1.12 -1.37 1.84
N LEU A 103 -0.07 -2.00 1.91
CA LEU A 103 -1.26 -1.37 2.50
C LEU A 103 -1.10 -1.16 4.00
N ALA A 104 -0.41 -2.07 4.70
CA ALA A 104 -0.07 -1.87 6.11
C ALA A 104 0.91 -0.70 6.28
N GLY A 105 1.90 -0.56 5.38
CA GLY A 105 2.82 0.58 5.37
C GLY A 105 2.13 1.93 5.16
N VAL A 106 1.12 1.98 4.27
CA VAL A 106 0.27 3.17 4.07
C VAL A 106 -0.53 3.48 5.34
N ALA A 107 -1.22 2.49 5.89
CA ALA A 107 -2.02 2.66 7.10
C ALA A 107 -1.18 3.13 8.31
N LEU A 108 0.04 2.61 8.49
CA LEU A 108 0.98 3.08 9.51
C LEU A 108 1.26 4.57 9.38
N CYS A 109 1.49 5.04 8.16
CA CYS A 109 1.75 6.43 7.88
C CYS A 109 0.57 7.34 8.20
N GLU A 110 -0.62 6.98 7.71
CA GLU A 110 -1.85 7.74 7.92
C GLU A 110 -2.20 7.86 9.39
N VAL A 111 -2.14 6.74 10.13
CA VAL A 111 -2.45 6.71 11.56
C VAL A 111 -1.42 7.49 12.38
N ALA A 112 -0.13 7.38 12.03
CA ALA A 112 0.91 8.16 12.70
C ALA A 112 0.75 9.66 12.46
N ALA A 113 0.54 10.07 11.20
CA ALA A 113 0.32 11.47 10.84
C ALA A 113 -0.93 12.03 11.54
N GLN A 114 -2.04 11.28 11.53
CA GLN A 114 -3.27 11.67 12.23
C GLN A 114 -3.03 11.87 13.74
N LEU A 115 -2.28 10.98 14.40
CA LEU A 115 -1.99 11.11 15.82
C LEU A 115 -1.08 12.31 16.13
N LEU A 116 -0.18 12.66 15.21
CA LEU A 116 0.72 13.81 15.34
C LEU A 116 0.09 15.13 14.86
N GLY A 117 -1.11 15.09 14.27
CA GLY A 117 -1.76 16.26 13.66
C GLY A 117 -1.07 16.74 12.39
N GLU A 118 -0.39 15.86 11.67
CA GLU A 118 0.32 16.14 10.41
C GLU A 118 -0.48 15.66 9.19
N ASP A 119 -0.17 16.21 8.02
CA ASP A 119 -0.72 15.75 6.74
C ASP A 119 0.21 14.74 6.06
N VAL A 120 -0.27 13.50 5.92
CA VAL A 120 0.47 12.38 5.29
C VAL A 120 0.73 12.59 3.80
N HIS A 121 -0.08 13.40 3.11
CA HIS A 121 0.01 13.65 1.67
C HIS A 121 0.98 14.78 1.32
N LYS A 122 1.45 15.53 2.32
CA LYS A 122 2.47 16.57 2.16
C LYS A 122 3.80 16.03 2.64
N TYR A 123 4.81 16.02 1.77
CA TYR A 123 6.16 15.58 2.13
C TYR A 123 7.07 16.79 2.43
N PRO A 124 7.84 16.79 3.53
CA PRO A 124 7.70 15.90 4.70
C PRO A 124 6.38 16.17 5.42
N TRP A 125 5.85 15.20 6.18
CA TRP A 125 4.59 15.37 6.91
C TRP A 125 4.69 16.60 7.81
N VAL A 126 4.00 17.65 7.42
CA VAL A 126 3.95 18.94 8.11
C VAL A 126 2.49 19.30 8.35
N ALA A 127 2.20 19.86 9.52
CA ALA A 127 0.90 20.42 9.80
C ALA A 127 0.68 21.69 8.94
N GLU A 128 -0.56 21.91 8.48
CA GLU A 128 -0.96 23.26 8.05
C GLU A 128 -0.99 24.15 9.30
N GLN A 129 -0.15 25.20 9.30
CA GLN A 129 -0.15 26.23 10.35
C GLN A 129 -1.31 27.21 10.18
#